data_AF-A0A923B544-F1
#
_entry.id   AF-A0A923B544-F1
#
_cell.length_a   1.000
_cell.length_b   1.000
_cell.length_c   1.000
_cell.angle_alpha   90.00
_cell.angle_beta   90.00
_cell.angle_gamma   90.00
#
_symmetry.space_group_name_H-M   'P 1'
#
loop_
_entity.id
_entity.type
_entity.pdbx_description
1 polymer ?
#
loop_
_entity_poly.entity_id
_entity_poly.type
_entity_poly.pdbx_seq_one_letter_code
_entity_poly.pdbx_strand_id
1 'polypeptide(L)'
;EFLRLEMLGWKFKEGTAIGLRAADERFFRGMIERLSLNEEVLFGELRLDGRPIASTCNLRSGSTLVGFKIGWDPAFSAGAPGLWSEIELASSVSRQYPGIDRIDSCAISGSYVESVWPDRQPMCSGTFSWSRRGKAMQAAKICYREIKRLCRPVASNVSTSENAEEQVAADKPIAPVADEAAVNVR
;
A
#
# COMPACT_ATOMS: atom_id res chain seq x y z
N GLU A 1 0.98 -8.45 16.86
CA GLU A 1 1.08 -6.98 16.97
C GLU A 1 0.54 -6.25 15.75
N PHE A 2 0.93 -6.63 14.53
CA PHE A 2 0.41 -6.04 13.29
C PHE A 2 -1.11 -5.79 13.27
N LEU A 3 -1.94 -6.82 13.53
CA LEU A 3 -3.41 -6.67 13.55
C LEU A 3 -3.90 -5.65 14.58
N ARG A 4 -3.22 -5.52 15.73
CA ARG A 4 -3.53 -4.51 16.75
C ARG A 4 -3.30 -3.11 16.19
N LEU A 5 -2.15 -2.88 15.55
CA LEU A 5 -1.81 -1.59 14.93
C LEU A 5 -2.73 -1.25 13.75
N GLU A 6 -3.08 -2.23 12.91
CA GLU A 6 -4.03 -2.02 11.82
C GLU A 6 -5.42 -1.59 12.35
N MET A 7 -5.87 -2.20 13.45
CA MET A 7 -7.14 -1.93 14.10
C MET A 7 -7.20 -0.58 14.84
N LEU A 8 -6.07 0.06 15.14
CA LEU A 8 -6.07 1.38 15.77
C LEU A 8 -6.26 2.52 14.76
N GLY A 9 -5.93 2.28 13.49
CA GLY A 9 -5.83 3.33 12.48
C GLY A 9 -7.15 3.67 11.76
N TRP A 10 -7.00 4.42 10.67
CA TRP A 10 -8.10 4.81 9.78
C TRP A 10 -8.86 3.60 9.21
N LYS A 11 -8.20 2.45 9.00
CA LYS A 11 -8.83 1.24 8.46
C LYS A 11 -9.93 0.69 9.35
N PHE A 12 -9.81 0.83 10.67
CA PHE A 12 -10.90 0.47 11.57
C PHE A 12 -12.09 1.42 11.40
N LYS A 13 -11.82 2.73 11.32
CA LYS A 13 -12.85 3.75 11.10
C LYS A 13 -13.59 3.56 9.77
N GLU A 14 -12.88 3.13 8.73
CA GLU A 14 -13.43 2.83 7.40
C GLU A 14 -14.06 1.44 7.28
N GLY A 15 -13.95 0.59 8.30
CA GLY A 15 -14.51 -0.76 8.26
C GLY A 15 -13.71 -1.78 7.43
N THR A 16 -12.44 -1.49 7.13
CA THR A 16 -11.58 -2.29 6.23
C THR A 16 -10.40 -2.99 6.92
N ALA A 17 -10.26 -2.83 8.25
CA ALA A 17 -9.25 -3.53 9.03
C ALA A 17 -9.54 -5.04 9.10
N ILE A 18 -8.49 -5.86 9.00
CA ILE A 18 -8.61 -7.33 8.97
C ILE A 18 -9.19 -7.87 10.27
N GLY A 19 -8.82 -7.26 11.41
CA GLY A 19 -9.30 -7.66 12.74
C GLY A 19 -10.78 -7.40 13.01
N LEU A 20 -11.52 -6.73 12.10
CA LEU A 20 -12.94 -6.45 12.30
C LEU A 20 -13.81 -7.70 12.22
N ARG A 21 -13.46 -8.65 11.35
CA ARG A 21 -14.25 -9.85 11.09
C ARG A 21 -13.41 -11.08 11.42
N ALA A 22 -13.92 -11.94 12.30
CA ALA A 22 -13.21 -13.15 12.71
C ALA A 22 -12.85 -14.09 11.53
N ALA A 23 -13.64 -14.07 10.45
CA ALA A 23 -13.34 -14.83 9.24
C ALA A 23 -12.10 -14.29 8.49
N ASP A 24 -11.98 -12.96 8.38
CA ASP A 24 -10.83 -12.30 7.74
C ASP A 24 -9.57 -12.50 8.57
N GLU A 25 -9.66 -12.35 9.89
CA GLU A 25 -8.53 -12.60 10.78
C GLU A 25 -8.04 -14.04 10.67
N ARG A 26 -8.95 -15.03 10.69
CA ARG A 26 -8.57 -16.44 10.49
C ARG A 26 -7.92 -16.67 9.13
N PHE A 27 -8.47 -16.08 8.07
CA PHE A 27 -7.89 -16.16 6.73
C PHE A 27 -6.48 -15.56 6.71
N PHE A 28 -6.31 -14.35 7.24
CA PHE A 28 -5.02 -13.67 7.32
C PHE A 28 -4.00 -14.49 8.08
N ARG A 29 -4.34 -14.99 9.28
CA ARG A 29 -3.41 -15.83 10.07
C ARG A 29 -2.98 -17.07 9.31
N GLY A 30 -3.92 -17.78 8.68
CA GLY A 30 -3.59 -18.97 7.88
C GLY A 30 -2.79 -18.66 6.62
N MET A 31 -3.00 -17.49 6.00
CA MET A 31 -2.19 -17.02 4.87
C MET A 31 -0.76 -16.72 5.31
N ILE A 32 -0.57 -15.97 6.40
CA ILE A 32 0.75 -15.61 6.94
C ILE A 32 1.52 -16.86 7.38
N GLU A 33 0.87 -17.79 8.06
CA GLU A 33 1.48 -19.06 8.46
C GLU A 33 2.05 -19.81 7.25
N ARG A 34 1.27 -19.95 6.17
CA ARG A 34 1.71 -20.66 4.96
C ARG A 34 2.85 -19.95 4.24
N LEU A 35 2.78 -18.63 4.10
CA LEU A 35 3.81 -17.84 3.45
C LEU A 35 5.11 -17.81 4.26
N SER A 36 5.02 -17.84 5.60
CA SER A 36 6.21 -17.88 6.46
C SER A 36 7.03 -19.15 6.31
N LEU A 37 6.41 -20.28 5.94
CA LEU A 37 7.12 -21.54 5.69
C LEU A 37 8.10 -21.45 4.51
N ASN A 38 7.88 -20.51 3.59
CA ASN A 38 8.67 -20.31 2.38
C ASN A 38 9.44 -18.97 2.38
N GLU A 39 9.47 -18.24 3.50
CA GLU A 39 10.03 -16.88 3.56
C GLU A 39 9.37 -15.90 2.55
N GLU A 40 8.08 -16.10 2.29
CA GLU A 40 7.28 -15.33 1.33
C GLU A 40 6.50 -14.18 1.98
N VAL A 41 6.76 -13.89 3.25
CA VAL A 41 6.15 -12.79 4.00
C VAL A 41 7.20 -12.14 4.89
N LEU A 42 7.22 -10.80 4.89
CA LEU A 42 8.11 -9.99 5.73
C LEU A 42 7.30 -8.92 6.46
N PHE A 43 7.52 -8.81 7.77
CA PHE A 43 7.00 -7.72 8.58
C PHE A 43 8.09 -6.68 8.84
N GLY A 44 7.83 -5.43 8.48
CA GLY A 44 8.65 -4.30 8.92
C GLY A 44 8.01 -3.67 10.15
N GLU A 45 8.73 -3.61 11.28
CA GLU A 45 8.21 -3.00 12.51
C GLU A 45 9.05 -1.80 12.94
N LEU A 46 8.44 -0.62 13.00
CA LEU A 46 9.01 0.55 13.63
C LEU A 46 8.70 0.53 15.13
N ARG A 47 9.74 0.49 15.97
CA ARG A 47 9.61 0.40 17.42
C ARG A 47 10.15 1.64 18.11
N LEU A 48 9.43 2.09 19.14
CA LEU A 48 9.87 3.11 20.08
C LEU A 48 9.93 2.45 21.46
N ASP A 49 11.09 2.51 22.13
CA ASP A 49 11.35 1.84 23.41
C ASP A 49 10.93 0.36 23.42
N GLY A 50 11.22 -0.34 22.31
CA GLY A 50 10.87 -1.75 22.13
C GLY A 50 9.39 -2.01 21.83
N ARG A 51 8.49 -1.02 21.90
CA ARG A 51 7.07 -1.14 21.53
C ARG A 51 6.87 -0.85 20.03
N PRO A 52 6.24 -1.75 19.26
CA PRO A 52 5.85 -1.45 17.89
C PRO A 52 4.82 -0.32 17.83
N ILE A 53 5.16 0.76 17.13
CA ILE A 53 4.30 1.91 16.87
C ILE A 53 3.78 1.93 15.43
N ALA A 54 4.45 1.25 14.51
CA ALA A 54 3.97 0.99 13.16
C ALA A 54 4.47 -0.37 12.66
N SER A 55 3.69 -0.99 11.78
CA SER A 55 4.02 -2.27 11.19
C SER A 55 3.47 -2.37 9.77
N THR A 56 4.32 -2.82 8.85
CA THR A 56 3.96 -3.22 7.47
C THR A 56 3.94 -4.74 7.38
N CYS A 57 3.01 -5.27 6.61
CA CYS A 57 2.93 -6.66 6.18
C CYS A 57 3.17 -6.69 4.68
N ASN A 58 4.24 -7.34 4.26
CA ASN A 58 4.67 -7.36 2.86
C ASN A 58 4.80 -8.79 2.38
N LEU A 59 4.35 -9.05 1.15
CA LEU A 59 4.36 -10.38 0.55
C LEU A 59 5.43 -10.43 -0.53
N ARG A 60 6.23 -11.47 -0.53
CA ARG A 60 7.28 -11.67 -1.54
C ARG A 60 6.73 -12.46 -2.72
N SER A 61 7.01 -11.98 -3.92
CA SER A 61 6.75 -12.67 -5.18
C SER A 61 8.01 -12.63 -6.03
N GLY A 62 8.76 -13.73 -6.06
CA GLY A 62 10.08 -13.77 -6.68
C GLY A 62 11.05 -12.77 -6.04
N SER A 63 11.58 -11.85 -6.84
CA SER A 63 12.47 -10.79 -6.38
C SER A 63 11.76 -9.50 -5.94
N THR A 64 10.42 -9.47 -6.01
CA THR A 64 9.64 -8.28 -5.64
C THR A 64 8.97 -8.48 -4.28
N LEU A 65 9.10 -7.49 -3.41
CA LEU A 65 8.35 -7.38 -2.17
C LEU A 65 7.17 -6.42 -2.38
N VAL A 66 5.96 -6.86 -2.05
CA VAL A 66 4.72 -6.15 -2.33
C VAL A 66 4.05 -5.74 -1.02
N GLY A 67 3.79 -4.45 -0.85
CA GLY A 67 3.07 -3.90 0.28
C GLY A 67 1.63 -4.42 0.30
N PHE A 68 1.28 -5.23 1.29
CA PHE A 68 -0.07 -5.78 1.42
C PHE A 68 -0.93 -4.94 2.35
N LYS A 69 -0.44 -4.70 3.57
CA LYS A 69 -1.13 -3.87 4.55
C LYS A 69 -0.14 -3.17 5.46
N ILE A 70 -0.58 -2.07 6.05
CA ILE A 70 0.17 -1.28 7.03
C ILE A 70 -0.76 -0.85 8.16
N GLY A 71 -0.26 -0.74 9.37
CA GLY A 71 -0.96 -0.15 10.51
C GLY A 71 0.00 0.61 11.40
N TRP A 72 -0.48 1.68 12.03
CA TRP A 72 0.29 2.42 13.02
C TRP A 72 -0.62 2.93 14.13
N ASP A 73 -0.01 3.23 15.27
CA ASP A 73 -0.68 3.81 16.43
C ASP A 73 -0.92 5.31 16.20
N PRO A 74 -2.18 5.78 16.15
CA PRO A 74 -2.49 7.17 15.86
C PRO A 74 -1.90 8.17 16.86
N ALA A 75 -1.58 7.74 18.08
CA ALA A 75 -0.93 8.59 19.09
C ALA A 75 0.42 9.16 18.60
N PHE A 76 1.07 8.50 17.65
CA PHE A 76 2.36 8.90 17.10
C PHE A 76 2.26 9.52 15.70
N SER A 77 1.05 9.87 15.22
CA SER A 77 0.85 10.35 13.85
C SER A 77 1.67 11.59 13.49
N ALA A 78 1.95 12.47 14.46
CA ALA A 78 2.77 13.66 14.26
C ALA A 78 4.21 13.35 13.82
N GLY A 79 4.72 12.15 14.13
CA GLY A 79 6.04 11.69 13.72
C GLY A 79 6.07 11.00 12.35
N ALA A 80 4.97 11.00 11.59
CA ALA A 80 4.86 10.32 10.29
C ALA A 80 5.35 8.84 10.32
N PRO A 81 4.85 8.00 11.24
CA PRO A 81 5.40 6.66 11.46
C PRO A 81 5.26 5.74 10.24
N GLY A 82 4.26 5.97 9.38
CA GLY A 82 4.13 5.27 8.10
C GLY A 82 5.28 5.57 7.15
N LEU A 83 5.71 6.84 7.05
CA LEU A 83 6.83 7.26 6.21
C LEU A 83 8.13 6.60 6.66
N TRP A 84 8.43 6.68 7.96
CA TRP A 84 9.63 6.04 8.52
C TRP A 84 9.61 4.52 8.39
N SER A 85 8.44 3.89 8.50
CA SER A 85 8.32 2.45 8.29
C SER A 85 8.71 2.02 6.88
N GLU A 86 8.33 2.80 5.86
CA GLU A 86 8.70 2.52 4.46
C GLU A 86 10.20 2.73 4.21
N ILE A 87 10.77 3.84 4.72
CA ILE A 87 12.21 4.14 4.59
C ILE A 87 13.06 3.06 5.24
N GLU A 88 12.71 2.67 6.47
CA GLU A 88 13.47 1.66 7.21
C GLU A 88 13.27 0.25 6.66
N LEU A 89 12.08 -0.06 6.13
CA LEU A 89 11.85 -1.29 5.36
C LEU A 89 12.80 -1.34 4.16
N ALA A 90 12.92 -0.26 3.37
CA ALA A 90 13.85 -0.16 2.24
C ALA A 90 15.31 -0.46 2.65
N SER A 91 15.75 0.23 3.70
CA SER A 91 17.11 0.14 4.23
C SER A 91 17.41 -1.26 4.78
N SER A 92 16.44 -1.89 5.42
CA SER A 92 16.60 -3.23 5.99
C SER A 92 16.55 -4.32 4.93
N VAL A 93 15.62 -4.22 3.98
CA VAL A 93 15.50 -5.18 2.85
C VAL A 93 16.77 -5.19 2.02
N SER A 94 17.29 -4.02 1.65
CA SER A 94 18.52 -3.92 0.86
C SER A 94 19.76 -4.53 1.54
N ARG A 95 19.82 -4.49 2.89
CA ARG A 95 20.93 -5.06 3.65
C ARG A 95 20.77 -6.56 3.93
N GLN A 96 19.56 -7.02 4.19
CA GLN A 96 19.30 -8.36 4.75
C GLN A 96 18.78 -9.36 3.71
N TYR A 97 18.16 -8.90 2.63
CA TYR A 97 17.49 -9.74 1.64
C TYR A 97 18.00 -9.45 0.23
N PRO A 98 19.22 -9.89 -0.14
CA PRO A 98 19.81 -9.62 -1.45
C PRO A 98 19.03 -10.23 -2.63
N GLY A 99 18.12 -11.17 -2.35
CA GLY A 99 17.21 -11.75 -3.34
C GLY A 99 15.96 -10.91 -3.60
N ILE A 100 15.84 -9.72 -3.00
CA ILE A 100 14.77 -8.75 -3.25
C ILE A 100 15.42 -7.52 -3.93
N ASP A 101 15.03 -7.25 -5.17
CA ASP A 101 15.55 -6.13 -5.96
C ASP A 101 14.53 -5.00 -6.14
N ARG A 102 13.28 -5.22 -5.71
CA ARG A 102 12.18 -4.29 -5.87
C ARG A 102 11.22 -4.33 -4.71
N ILE A 103 10.71 -3.15 -4.34
CA ILE A 103 9.56 -2.99 -3.46
C ILE A 103 8.44 -2.27 -4.23
N ASP A 104 7.25 -2.88 -4.28
CA ASP A 104 6.03 -2.27 -4.81
C ASP A 104 5.11 -1.92 -3.64
N SER A 105 4.90 -0.63 -3.38
CA SER A 105 4.06 -0.19 -2.27
C SER A 105 2.57 -0.54 -2.42
N CYS A 106 2.10 -0.83 -3.65
CA CYS A 106 0.68 -0.99 -3.97
C CYS A 106 -0.22 0.16 -3.48
N ALA A 107 0.37 1.33 -3.21
CA ALA A 107 -0.35 2.49 -2.72
C ALA A 107 -1.10 3.18 -3.87
N ILE A 108 -2.22 3.83 -3.53
CA ILE A 108 -2.94 4.69 -4.46
C ILE A 108 -2.09 5.92 -4.81
N SER A 109 -2.36 6.49 -5.99
CA SER A 109 -1.67 7.72 -6.39
C SER A 109 -2.06 8.89 -5.48
N GLY A 110 -1.11 9.79 -5.23
CA GLY A 110 -1.23 10.91 -4.29
C GLY A 110 -1.01 10.52 -2.82
N SER A 111 -0.63 9.27 -2.53
CA SER A 111 -0.27 8.86 -1.18
C SER A 111 1.09 9.40 -0.74
N TYR A 112 1.31 9.54 0.57
CA TYR A 112 2.61 9.97 1.14
C TYR A 112 3.77 9.07 0.70
N VAL A 113 3.47 7.81 0.40
CA VAL A 113 4.41 6.75 0.02
C VAL A 113 5.11 7.07 -1.31
N GLU A 114 4.50 7.90 -2.16
CA GLU A 114 5.11 8.36 -3.42
C GLU A 114 6.42 9.12 -3.22
N SER A 115 6.59 9.78 -2.06
CA SER A 115 7.84 10.49 -1.71
C SER A 115 8.98 9.53 -1.35
N VAL A 116 8.67 8.31 -0.91
CA VAL A 116 9.65 7.27 -0.56
C VAL A 116 9.96 6.39 -1.77
N TRP A 117 8.94 6.01 -2.52
CA TRP A 117 9.05 5.18 -3.72
C TRP A 117 8.67 6.00 -4.96
N PRO A 118 9.60 6.75 -5.57
CA PRO A 118 9.31 7.64 -6.69
C PRO A 118 9.15 6.90 -8.03
N ASP A 119 9.68 5.68 -8.14
CA ASP A 119 9.59 4.90 -9.37
C ASP A 119 8.15 4.51 -9.68
N ARG A 120 7.82 4.46 -10.98
CA ARG A 120 6.50 4.11 -11.47
C ARG A 120 6.60 3.01 -12.50
N GLN A 121 5.77 1.97 -12.33
CA GLN A 121 5.60 0.94 -13.34
C GLN A 121 4.24 1.11 -14.01
N PRO A 122 4.18 1.36 -15.33
CA PRO A 122 2.93 1.36 -16.07
C PRO A 122 2.25 -0.01 -15.98
N MET A 123 1.04 -0.04 -15.42
CA MET A 123 0.22 -1.25 -15.36
C MET A 123 -0.97 -1.13 -16.31
N CYS A 124 -1.30 -2.22 -16.99
CA CYS A 124 -2.51 -2.31 -17.80
C CYS A 124 -3.38 -3.48 -17.31
N SER A 125 -4.70 -3.29 -17.39
CA SER A 125 -5.66 -4.36 -17.14
C SER A 125 -6.30 -4.76 -18.47
N GLY A 126 -6.29 -6.05 -18.74
CA GLY A 126 -6.82 -6.62 -19.98
C GLY A 126 -7.54 -7.93 -19.72
N THR A 127 -8.40 -8.31 -20.66
CA THR A 127 -9.01 -9.64 -20.69
C THR A 127 -8.27 -10.49 -21.70
N PHE A 128 -7.98 -11.75 -21.38
CA PHE A 128 -7.46 -12.70 -22.34
C PHE A 128 -8.55 -13.68 -22.77
N SER A 129 -8.84 -13.75 -24.07
CA SER A 129 -9.90 -14.60 -24.61
C SER A 129 -9.31 -15.78 -25.38
N TRP A 130 -9.55 -17.00 -24.89
CA TRP A 130 -8.99 -18.21 -25.50
C TRP A 130 -9.77 -18.70 -26.73
N SER A 131 -11.10 -18.67 -26.68
CA SER A 131 -11.96 -19.20 -27.75
C SER A 131 -12.15 -18.21 -28.91
N ARG A 132 -12.43 -18.72 -30.13
CA ARG A 132 -12.74 -17.89 -31.30
C ARG A 132 -13.90 -16.92 -31.04
N ARG A 133 -14.94 -17.39 -30.34
CA ARG A 133 -16.10 -16.58 -29.92
C ARG A 133 -15.69 -15.50 -28.91
N GLY A 134 -14.85 -15.83 -27.94
CA GLY A 134 -14.32 -14.87 -26.96
C GLY A 134 -13.50 -13.77 -27.63
N LYS A 135 -12.62 -14.12 -28.57
CA LYS A 135 -11.85 -13.14 -29.35
C LYS A 135 -12.76 -12.21 -30.16
N ALA A 136 -13.79 -12.74 -30.81
CA ALA A 136 -14.77 -11.94 -31.55
C ALA A 136 -15.56 -10.99 -30.62
N MET A 137 -16.00 -11.48 -29.46
CA MET A 137 -16.69 -10.65 -28.46
C MET A 137 -15.78 -9.56 -27.89
N GLN A 138 -14.51 -9.85 -27.67
CA GLN A 138 -13.54 -8.87 -27.20
C GLN A 138 -13.29 -7.78 -28.24
N ALA A 139 -13.14 -8.14 -29.52
CA ALA A 139 -13.02 -7.18 -30.61
C ALA A 139 -14.28 -6.31 -30.72
N ALA A 140 -15.47 -6.91 -30.68
CA ALA A 140 -16.74 -6.18 -30.68
C ALA A 140 -16.86 -5.21 -29.49
N LYS A 141 -16.43 -5.63 -28.29
CA LYS A 141 -16.40 -4.78 -27.09
C LYS A 141 -15.44 -3.59 -27.25
N ILE A 142 -14.27 -3.79 -27.86
CA ILE A 142 -13.31 -2.71 -28.14
C ILE A 142 -13.95 -1.71 -29.13
N CYS A 143 -14.47 -2.18 -30.27
CA CYS A 143 -15.14 -1.31 -31.25
C CYS A 143 -16.33 -0.55 -30.63
N TYR A 144 -17.15 -1.21 -29.82
CA TYR A 144 -18.25 -0.58 -29.11
C TYR A 144 -17.78 0.53 -28.15
N ARG A 145 -16.68 0.32 -27.41
CA ARG A 145 -16.11 1.36 -26.51
C ARG A 145 -15.61 2.57 -27.30
N GLU A 146 -15.00 2.36 -28.46
CA GLU A 146 -14.54 3.46 -29.33
C GLU A 146 -15.72 4.24 -29.93
N ILE A 147 -16.73 3.56 -30.46
CA ILE A 147 -17.96 4.21 -30.95
C ILE A 147 -18.62 5.01 -29.82
N LYS A 148 -18.75 4.43 -28.63
CA LYS A 148 -19.32 5.13 -27.46
C LYS A 148 -18.48 6.34 -27.03
N ARG A 149 -17.15 6.29 -27.14
CA ARG A 149 -16.27 7.43 -26.86
C ARG A 149 -16.51 8.56 -27.86
N LEU A 150 -16.61 8.26 -29.16
CA LEU A 150 -16.87 9.24 -30.22
C LEU A 150 -18.26 9.87 -30.11
N CYS A 151 -19.24 9.12 -29.61
CA CYS A 151 -20.61 9.61 -29.42
C CYS A 151 -20.85 10.25 -28.04
N ARG A 152 -19.85 10.32 -27.15
CA ARG A 152 -20.03 10.96 -25.84
C ARG A 152 -19.98 12.48 -26.03
N PRO A 153 -21.02 13.24 -25.66
CA PRO A 153 -20.95 14.69 -25.70
C PRO A 153 -19.82 15.19 -24.79
N VAL A 154 -19.04 16.14 -25.30
CA VAL A 154 -18.02 16.85 -24.51
C VAL A 154 -18.75 17.61 -23.40
N ALA A 155 -18.56 17.18 -22.15
CA ALA A 155 -19.02 17.96 -21.01
C ALA A 155 -18.15 19.22 -20.90
N SER A 156 -18.76 20.39 -20.97
CA SER A 156 -18.11 21.67 -20.68
C SER A 156 -17.79 21.73 -19.19
N ASN A 157 -16.50 21.71 -18.83
CA ASN A 157 -16.06 21.90 -17.46
C ASN A 157 -16.21 23.38 -17.07
N VAL A 158 -17.24 23.72 -16.29
CA VAL A 158 -17.23 24.91 -15.43
C VAL A 158 -16.56 24.47 -14.13
N SER A 159 -15.41 25.07 -13.84
CA SER A 159 -14.65 24.88 -12.61
C SER A 159 -15.35 25.54 -11.43
N THR A 160 -15.73 24.76 -10.43
CA THR A 160 -15.91 25.28 -9.06
C THR A 160 -14.62 24.96 -8.32
N SER A 161 -13.80 25.99 -8.16
CA SER A 161 -12.60 26.01 -7.33
C SER A 161 -13.02 26.32 -5.91
N GLU A 162 -13.36 25.29 -5.13
CA GLU A 162 -13.61 25.41 -3.69
C GLU A 162 -13.40 24.00 -3.10
N ASN A 163 -12.16 23.72 -2.70
CA ASN A 163 -11.73 22.69 -1.73
C ASN A 163 -10.19 22.50 -1.81
N ALA A 164 -9.43 23.60 -1.92
CA ALA A 164 -7.97 23.57 -2.02
C ALA A 164 -7.26 24.07 -0.75
N GLU A 165 -7.98 24.44 0.31
CA GLU A 165 -7.36 25.10 1.48
C GLU A 165 -7.17 24.21 2.72
N GLU A 166 -7.57 22.94 2.72
CA GLU A 166 -7.50 22.10 3.94
C GLU A 166 -6.36 21.05 3.98
N GLN A 167 -5.40 21.10 3.04
CA GLN A 167 -4.28 20.14 2.99
C GLN A 167 -2.87 20.75 3.03
N VAL A 168 -2.74 22.07 3.21
CA VAL A 168 -1.43 22.76 3.22
C VAL A 168 -0.86 22.99 4.63
N ALA A 169 -1.62 22.71 5.70
CA ALA A 169 -1.16 22.95 7.07
C ALA A 169 -0.44 21.74 7.70
N ALA A 170 0.60 21.20 7.07
CA ALA A 170 1.50 20.24 7.72
C ALA A 170 2.90 20.21 7.11
N ASP A 171 3.42 21.35 6.62
CA ASP A 171 4.85 21.48 6.35
C ASP A 171 5.46 22.37 7.44
N LYS A 172 6.04 21.71 8.45
CA LYS A 172 6.85 22.36 9.47
C LYS A 172 8.13 21.53 9.61
N PRO A 173 9.32 22.16 9.60
CA PRO A 173 10.58 21.41 9.62
C PRO A 173 10.67 20.56 10.89
N ILE A 174 10.90 19.26 10.69
CA ILE A 174 11.13 18.29 11.75
C ILE A 174 12.51 18.57 12.35
N ALA A 175 12.54 19.03 13.60
CA ALA A 175 13.76 19.10 14.40
C ALA A 175 14.28 17.68 14.68
N PRO A 176 15.60 17.47 14.79
CA PRO A 176 16.15 16.13 15.00
C PRO A 176 15.79 15.66 16.41
N VAL A 177 14.95 14.63 16.51
CA VAL A 177 14.76 13.87 17.74
C VAL A 177 15.74 12.71 17.68
N ALA A 178 16.84 12.86 18.41
CA ALA A 178 17.75 11.76 18.74
C ALA A 178 17.09 10.95 19.87
N ASP A 179 16.29 9.96 19.50
CA ASP A 179 16.05 8.79 20.34
C ASP A 179 15.91 7.58 19.40
N GLU A 180 16.63 6.51 19.74
CA GLU A 180 16.99 5.42 18.86
C GLU A 180 15.79 4.50 18.57
N ALA A 181 14.99 4.87 17.57
CA ALA A 181 13.93 4.00 17.05
C ALA A 181 14.57 2.81 16.32
N ALA A 182 14.47 1.61 16.90
CA ALA A 182 15.00 0.39 16.31
C ALA A 182 13.95 -0.27 15.42
N VAL A 183 14.31 -0.58 14.17
CA VAL A 183 13.47 -1.37 13.26
C VAL A 183 13.93 -2.82 13.28
N ASN A 184 12.98 -3.73 13.53
CA ASN A 184 13.19 -5.16 13.35
C ASN A 184 12.39 -5.61 12.14
N VAL A 185 13.07 -6.21 11.17
CA VAL A 185 12.42 -6.96 10.08
C VAL A 185 12.42 -8.43 10.48
N ARG A 186 11.24 -9.05 10.48
CA ARG A 186 11.04 -10.47 10.84
C ARG A 186 10.14 -11.16 9.83
#